data_AF-A0A8X6IEJ1-F1
#
_entry.id   AF-A0A8X6IEJ1-F1
#
_cell.length_a   1.000
_cell.length_b   1.000
_cell.length_c   1.000
_cell.angle_alpha   90.00
_cell.angle_beta   90.00
_cell.angle_gamma   90.00
#
_symmetry.space_group_name_H-M   'P 1'
#
loop_
_entity.id
_entity.type
_entity.pdbx_description
1 polymer ?
#
loop_
_entity_poly.entity_id
_entity_poly.type
_entity_poly.pdbx_seq_one_letter_code
_entity_poly.pdbx_strand_id
1 'polypeptide(L)'
;MYFLDVQCFLTRTCSYFVSFVIQFQFHKVLCDAAGHTGPLYKCDIYRSKEAGQILSQVMELGSSEHWSEAMKIMTGGATNKMDAGPILEYFHPLMEFLEQQNQNETLGWRSNDSTVCP
;
A
#
# COMPACT_ATOMS: atom_id res chain seq x y z
N MET A 1 4.44 15.17 14.93
CA MET A 1 3.71 13.90 14.74
C MET A 1 2.20 14.05 14.92
N TYR A 2 1.71 14.88 15.86
CA TYR A 2 0.27 15.19 16.02
C TYR A 2 -0.41 15.99 14.89
N PHE A 3 0.36 16.58 13.97
CA PHE A 3 -0.18 17.44 12.91
C PHE A 3 -0.70 16.65 11.69
N LEU A 4 -0.26 15.39 11.52
CA LEU A 4 -0.72 14.52 10.44
C LEU A 4 -2.05 13.81 10.78
N ASP A 5 -2.35 13.60 12.06
CA ASP A 5 -3.59 12.95 12.49
C ASP A 5 -4.82 13.86 12.32
N VAL A 6 -4.67 15.18 12.53
CA VAL A 6 -5.80 16.13 12.46
C VAL A 6 -6.13 16.55 11.02
N GLN A 7 -5.13 16.69 10.16
CA GLN A 7 -5.34 17.16 8.77
C GLN A 7 -6.01 16.08 7.89
N CYS A 8 -5.74 14.80 8.17
CA CYS A 8 -6.26 13.68 7.42
C CYS A 8 -7.75 13.42 7.68
N PHE A 9 -8.24 13.72 8.89
CA PHE A 9 -9.64 13.52 9.28
C PHE A 9 -10.62 14.54 8.66
N LEU A 10 -10.13 15.70 8.20
CA LEU A 10 -10.97 16.83 7.74
C LEU A 10 -11.10 16.94 6.21
N THR A 11 -10.34 16.18 5.43
CA THR A 11 -10.38 16.25 3.96
C THR A 11 -10.53 14.87 3.33
N ARG A 12 -11.56 14.72 2.47
CA ARG A 12 -11.86 13.47 1.73
C ARG A 12 -10.69 12.95 0.87
N THR A 13 -9.65 13.75 0.65
CA THR A 13 -8.48 13.38 -0.17
C THR A 13 -7.56 12.41 0.55
N CYS A 14 -7.43 12.52 1.87
CA CYS A 14 -6.49 11.70 2.63
C CYS A 14 -6.89 10.21 2.67
N SER A 15 -8.20 9.93 2.65
CA SER A 15 -8.69 8.55 2.60
C SER A 15 -8.27 7.82 1.32
N TYR A 16 -8.11 8.52 0.19
CA TYR A 16 -7.61 7.90 -1.04
C TYR A 16 -6.12 7.58 -0.97
N PHE A 17 -5.32 8.46 -0.37
CA PHE A 17 -3.91 8.21 -0.18
C PHE A 17 -3.68 7.01 0.76
N VAL A 18 -4.36 7.01 1.91
CA VAL A 18 -4.26 5.95 2.91
C VAL A 18 -4.78 4.62 2.35
N SER A 19 -5.93 4.63 1.66
CA SER A 19 -6.48 3.40 1.07
C SER A 19 -5.53 2.80 0.04
N PHE A 20 -4.85 3.64 -0.75
CA PHE A 20 -3.87 3.16 -1.73
C PHE A 20 -2.69 2.46 -1.06
N VAL A 21 -2.12 3.02 0.01
CA VAL A 21 -1.01 2.37 0.74
C VAL A 21 -1.45 1.04 1.35
N ILE A 22 -2.60 1.03 2.05
CA ILE A 22 -3.12 -0.17 2.70
C ILE A 22 -3.48 -1.25 1.68
N GLN A 23 -3.99 -0.89 0.50
CA GLN A 23 -4.36 -1.84 -0.55
C GLN A 23 -3.20 -2.77 -0.93
N PHE A 24 -2.00 -2.23 -1.18
CA PHE A 24 -0.84 -3.06 -1.54
C PHE A 24 -0.29 -3.84 -0.36
N GLN A 25 -0.36 -3.27 0.85
CA GLN A 25 0.03 -3.97 2.07
C GLN A 25 -0.85 -5.20 2.33
N PHE A 26 -2.16 -5.06 2.13
CA PHE A 26 -3.11 -6.17 2.22
C PHE A 26 -2.91 -7.18 1.10
N HIS A 27 -2.71 -6.70 -0.12
CA HIS A 27 -2.46 -7.58 -1.26
C HIS A 27 -1.26 -8.49 -1.00
N LYS A 28 -0.13 -7.95 -0.55
CA LYS A 28 1.07 -8.74 -0.22
C LYS A 28 0.79 -9.84 0.80
N VAL A 29 0.18 -9.49 1.93
CA VAL A 29 -0.15 -10.47 2.98
C VAL A 29 -1.07 -11.59 2.45
N LEU A 30 -2.08 -11.24 1.66
CA LEU A 30 -3.00 -12.22 1.09
C LEU A 30 -2.32 -13.10 0.04
N CYS A 31 -1.37 -12.56 -0.71
CA CYS A 31 -0.55 -13.31 -1.66
C CYS A 31 0.37 -14.30 -0.96
N ASP A 32 1.01 -13.86 0.13
CA ASP A 32 1.83 -14.73 0.97
C ASP A 32 0.98 -15.86 1.56
N ALA A 33 -0.23 -15.55 2.05
CA ALA A 33 -1.18 -16.53 2.57
C ALA A 33 -1.73 -17.48 1.49
N ALA A 34 -1.84 -17.02 0.24
CA ALA A 34 -2.20 -17.85 -0.91
C ALA A 34 -1.04 -18.75 -1.40
N GLY A 35 0.16 -18.62 -0.84
CA GLY A 35 1.33 -19.38 -1.25
C GLY A 35 1.85 -18.99 -2.62
N HIS A 36 1.58 -17.76 -3.08
CA HIS A 36 2.05 -17.27 -4.37
C HIS A 36 3.57 -17.14 -4.37
N THR A 37 4.24 -17.73 -5.37
CA THR A 37 5.67 -17.60 -5.56
C THR A 37 5.95 -16.85 -6.86
N GLY A 38 6.46 -15.63 -6.75
CA GLY A 38 6.83 -14.82 -7.91
C GLY A 38 6.56 -13.33 -7.69
N PRO A 39 6.58 -12.53 -8.76
CA PRO A 39 6.34 -11.09 -8.65
C PRO A 39 4.95 -10.79 -8.13
N LEU A 40 4.86 -9.80 -7.23
CA LEU A 40 3.63 -9.43 -6.54
C LEU A 40 2.52 -9.02 -7.52
N TYR A 41 2.84 -8.32 -8.61
CA TYR A 41 1.85 -7.90 -9.62
C TYR A 41 1.21 -9.05 -10.42
N LYS A 42 1.70 -10.28 -10.30
CA LYS A 42 1.10 -11.49 -10.90
C LYS A 42 0.30 -12.32 -9.92
N CYS A 43 0.26 -11.92 -8.65
CA CYS A 43 -0.46 -12.67 -7.64
C CYS A 43 -1.97 -12.65 -7.92
N ASP A 44 -2.58 -13.82 -7.77
CA ASP A 44 -4.03 -13.98 -7.74
C ASP A 44 -4.42 -14.75 -6.48
N ILE A 45 -5.34 -14.21 -5.70
CA ILE A 45 -5.85 -14.81 -4.46
C ILE A 45 -7.08 -15.69 -4.70
N TYR A 46 -7.49 -15.87 -5.96
CA TYR A 46 -8.63 -16.69 -6.34
C TYR A 46 -8.51 -18.13 -5.79
N ARG A 47 -9.59 -18.61 -5.14
CA ARG A 47 -9.70 -19.93 -4.49
C ARG A 47 -8.75 -20.20 -3.32
N SER A 48 -8.00 -19.21 -2.83
CA SER A 48 -7.25 -19.33 -1.59
C SER A 48 -8.21 -19.21 -0.39
N LYS A 49 -8.37 -20.32 0.35
CA LYS A 49 -9.22 -20.32 1.56
C LYS A 49 -8.52 -19.58 2.69
N GLU A 50 -7.20 -19.73 2.77
CA GLU A 50 -6.34 -19.14 3.77
C GLU A 50 -6.37 -17.62 3.67
N ALA A 51 -6.19 -17.06 2.46
CA ALA A 51 -6.31 -15.63 2.22
C ALA A 51 -7.74 -15.12 2.52
N GLY A 52 -8.76 -15.87 2.10
CA GLY A 52 -10.16 -15.53 2.38
C GLY A 52 -10.50 -15.51 3.87
N GLN A 53 -9.94 -16.42 4.66
CA GLN A 53 -10.12 -16.46 6.12
C GLN A 53 -9.53 -15.22 6.79
N ILE A 54 -8.31 -14.82 6.41
CA ILE A 54 -7.67 -13.61 6.95
C ILE A 54 -8.50 -12.38 6.58
N LEU A 55 -8.90 -12.27 5.30
CA LEU A 55 -9.72 -11.15 4.84
C LEU A 55 -11.07 -11.08 5.56
N SER A 56 -11.74 -12.22 5.77
CA SER A 56 -13.01 -12.29 6.51
C SER A 56 -12.86 -11.78 7.94
N GLN A 57 -11.83 -12.24 8.66
CA GLN A 57 -11.57 -11.81 10.04
C GLN A 57 -11.40 -10.29 10.14
N VAL A 58 -10.68 -9.69 9.20
CA VAL A 58 -10.48 -8.23 9.16
C VAL A 58 -11.78 -7.50 8.82
N MET A 59 -12.57 -8.01 7.87
CA MET A 59 -13.85 -7.40 7.48
C MET A 59 -14.93 -7.53 8.57
N GLU A 60 -14.90 -8.60 9.37
CA GLU A 60 -15.83 -8.82 10.49
C GLU A 60 -15.72 -7.75 11.59
N LEU A 61 -14.53 -7.16 11.78
CA LEU A 61 -14.33 -6.05 12.72
C LEU A 61 -15.14 -4.81 12.32
N GLY A 62 -15.35 -4.59 11.02
CA GLY A 62 -16.04 -3.42 10.50
C GLY A 62 -15.47 -2.12 11.07
N SER A 63 -16.35 -1.26 11.60
CA SER A 63 -15.97 -0.01 12.26
C SER A 63 -15.92 -0.11 13.79
N SER A 64 -15.95 -1.32 14.35
CA SER A 64 -15.95 -1.52 15.81
C SER A 64 -14.56 -1.34 16.42
N GLU A 65 -13.51 -1.66 15.67
CA GLU A 65 -12.12 -1.55 16.08
C GLU A 65 -11.38 -0.45 15.30
N HIS A 66 -10.30 0.07 15.89
CA HIS A 66 -9.44 1.02 15.21
C HIS A 66 -8.65 0.34 14.07
N TRP A 67 -8.41 1.06 12.98
CA TRP A 67 -7.78 0.51 11.77
C TRP A 67 -6.42 -0.13 12.03
N SER A 68 -5.66 0.34 13.03
CA SER A 68 -4.36 -0.25 13.40
C SER A 68 -4.48 -1.69 13.92
N GLU A 69 -5.62 -2.05 14.54
CA GLU A 69 -5.85 -3.42 14.99
C GLU A 69 -6.21 -4.34 13.82
N ALA A 70 -7.00 -3.85 12.87
CA ALA A 70 -7.24 -4.52 11.60
C ALA A 70 -5.92 -4.82 10.86
N MET A 71 -5.00 -3.85 10.80
CA MET A 71 -3.66 -4.04 10.22
C MET A 71 -2.84 -5.10 10.94
N LYS A 72 -2.91 -5.12 12.27
CA LYS A 72 -2.19 -6.07 13.10
C LYS A 72 -2.71 -7.50 12.90
N ILE A 73 -4.03 -7.69 12.85
CA ILE A 73 -4.64 -8.99 12.58
C ILE A 73 -4.26 -9.47 11.18
N MET A 74 -4.39 -8.59 10.18
CA MET A 74 -4.04 -8.90 8.80
C MET A 74 -2.60 -9.40 8.69
N THR A 75 -1.63 -8.66 9.26
CA THR A 75 -0.20 -8.98 9.18
C THR A 75 0.25 -10.08 10.14
N GLY A 76 -0.67 -10.78 10.81
CA GLY A 76 -0.34 -11.82 11.79
C GLY A 76 0.45 -11.30 13.00
N GLY A 77 0.29 -10.01 13.33
CA GLY A 77 0.98 -9.34 14.43
C GLY A 77 2.33 -8.74 14.06
N ALA A 78 2.79 -8.84 12.81
CA ALA A 78 4.09 -8.33 12.39
C ALA A 78 4.18 -6.79 12.45
N THR A 79 3.10 -6.08 12.14
CA THR A 79 3.07 -4.61 12.23
C THR A 79 1.65 -4.07 12.39
N ASN A 80 1.51 -2.95 13.11
CA ASN A 80 0.27 -2.17 13.19
C ASN A 80 0.39 -0.81 12.46
N LYS A 81 1.44 -0.65 11.65
CA LYS A 81 1.76 0.58 10.91
C LYS A 81 1.55 0.40 9.41
N MET A 82 1.28 1.50 8.74
CA MET A 82 1.28 1.57 7.27
C MET A 82 2.71 1.37 6.74
N ASP A 83 2.83 0.62 5.65
CA ASP A 83 4.08 0.36 4.95
C ASP A 83 3.91 0.55 3.43
N ALA A 84 4.80 1.34 2.84
CA ALA A 84 4.84 1.59 1.40
C ALA A 84 5.72 0.58 0.63
N GLY A 85 6.48 -0.27 1.33
CA GLY A 85 7.31 -1.31 0.73
C GLY A 85 6.56 -2.19 -0.28
N PRO A 86 5.34 -2.68 0.03
CA PRO A 86 4.53 -3.47 -0.91
C PRO A 86 4.20 -2.75 -2.22
N ILE A 87 4.05 -1.42 -2.19
CA ILE A 87 3.83 -0.60 -3.40
C ILE A 87 5.10 -0.62 -4.27
N LEU A 88 6.26 -0.39 -3.66
CA LEU A 88 7.55 -0.39 -4.36
C LEU A 88 7.84 -1.76 -4.97
N GLU A 89 7.55 -2.84 -4.24
CA GLU A 89 7.71 -4.22 -4.72
C GLU A 89 6.82 -4.50 -5.93
N TYR A 90 5.55 -4.09 -5.87
CA TYR A 90 4.59 -4.27 -6.96
C TYR A 90 5.07 -3.60 -8.25
N PHE A 91 5.56 -2.35 -8.15
CA PHE A 91 6.01 -1.56 -9.30
C PHE A 91 7.50 -1.73 -9.64
N HIS A 92 8.22 -2.61 -8.95
CA HIS A 92 9.67 -2.76 -9.12
C HIS A 92 10.12 -2.97 -10.58
N PRO A 93 9.53 -3.87 -11.37
CA PRO A 93 9.95 -4.05 -12.77
C PRO A 93 9.69 -2.81 -13.64
N LEU A 94 8.64 -2.04 -13.32
CA LEU A 94 8.36 -0.79 -14.03
C LEU A 94 9.40 0.26 -13.66
N MET A 95 9.81 0.35 -12.39
CA MET A 95 10.88 1.25 -11.97
C MET A 95 12.20 0.93 -12.68
N GLU A 96 12.61 -0.34 -12.73
CA GLU A 96 13.80 -0.77 -13.46
C GLU A 96 13.73 -0.40 -14.95
N PHE A 97 12.57 -0.61 -15.58
CA PHE A 97 12.36 -0.22 -16.97
C PHE A 97 12.50 1.30 -17.16
N LEU A 98 11.87 2.10 -16.30
CA LEU A 98 11.92 3.56 -16.39
C LEU A 98 13.32 4.12 -16.14
N GLU A 99 14.09 3.52 -15.21
CA GLU A 99 15.48 3.89 -14.98
C GLU A 99 16.36 3.68 -16.23
N GLN A 100 16.13 2.59 -16.97
CA GLN A 100 16.84 2.34 -18.23
C GLN A 100 16.44 3.32 -19.33
N GLN A 101 15.15 3.65 -19.45
CA GLN A 101 14.69 4.58 -20.48
C GLN A 101 15.16 6.02 -20.21
N ASN A 102 15.22 6.42 -18.95
CA ASN A 102 15.54 7.80 -18.56
C ASN A 102 17.05 8.07 -18.41
N GLN A 103 17.95 7.16 -18.79
CA GLN A 103 19.40 7.33 -18.63
C GLN A 103 19.95 8.61 -19.29
N ASN A 104 19.32 9.06 -20.37
CA ASN A 104 19.73 10.26 -21.11
C ASN A 104 18.83 11.48 -20.85
N GLU A 105 17.89 11.36 -19.90
CA GLU A 105 16.93 12.40 -19.58
C GLU A 105 17.33 13.14 -18.30
N THR A 106 16.83 14.37 -18.14
CA THR A 106 16.98 15.08 -16.86
C THR A 106 15.91 14.61 -15.89
N LEU A 107 16.32 13.91 -14.82
CA LEU A 107 15.40 13.44 -13.79
C LEU A 107 14.94 14.58 -12.87
N GLY A 108 13.62 14.68 -12.67
CA GLY A 108 12.98 15.65 -11.78
C GLY A 108 12.68 16.99 -12.47
N TRP A 109 12.17 17.93 -11.69
CA TRP A 109 11.76 19.25 -12.16
C TRP A 109 12.45 20.33 -11.33
N ARG A 110 12.92 21.39 -11.98
CA ARG A 110 13.44 22.59 -11.31
C ARG A 110 12.31 23.60 -11.21
N SER A 111 11.90 23.96 -10.01
CA SER A 111 11.03 25.11 -9.81
C SER A 111 11.67 26.08 -8.81
N ASN A 112 11.74 27.36 -9.20
CA ASN A 112 12.14 28.44 -8.30
C ASN A 112 10.97 28.89 -7.40
N ASP A 113 9.73 28.47 -7.70
CA ASP A 113 8.52 28.76 -6.94
C ASP A 113 7.62 27.51 -6.84
N SER A 114 7.42 26.99 -5.63
CA SER A 114 6.59 25.81 -5.35
C SER A 114 5.11 25.92 -5.73
N THR A 115 4.63 27.12 -6.09
CA THR A 115 3.25 27.37 -6.55
C THR A 115 3.10 27.42 -8.06
N VAL A 116 4.21 27.47 -8.79
CA VAL A 116 4.22 27.43 -10.25
C VAL A 116 4.64 26.03 -10.68
N CYS A 117 3.72 25.30 -11.32
CA CYS A 117 4.09 24.06 -12.01
C CYS A 117 5.07 24.42 -13.14
N PRO A 118 6.29 23.88 -13.13
CA PRO A 118 7.26 24.12 -14.20
C PRO A 118 6.78 23.57 -15.54
#